data_AF-A0A497CYI4-F1
#
_entry.id   AF-A0A497CYI4-F1
#
_cell.length_a   1.000
_cell.length_b   1.000
_cell.length_c   1.000
_cell.angle_alpha   90.00
_cell.angle_beta   90.00
_cell.angle_gamma   90.00
#
_symmetry.space_group_name_H-M   'P 1'
#
loop_
_entity.id
_entity.type
_entity.pdbx_description
1 polymer ?
#
loop_
_entity_poly.entity_id
_entity_poly.type
_entity_poly.pdbx_seq_one_letter_code
_entity_poly.pdbx_strand_id
1 'polypeptide(L)' 'MNKKNTILWVILMLLMLFNFWLAEISPITGKWTLTVILFVTLIKFLGVAFRFMDLKNAHKHWKIIFIVFILLFSGLAGLI' A
#
# COMPACT_ATOMS: atom_id res chain seq x y z
N MET A 1 -3.72 -0.84 22.43
CA MET A 1 -2.95 -1.01 21.17
C MET A 1 -1.46 -0.84 21.45
N ASN A 2 -0.61 -1.68 20.87
CA ASN A 2 0.85 -1.52 20.98
C ASN A 2 1.27 -0.17 20.35
N LYS A 3 2.17 0.60 21.00
CA LYS A 3 2.65 1.92 20.51
C LYS A 3 3.07 1.89 19.04
N LYS A 4 3.70 0.77 18.65
CA LYS A 4 4.10 0.45 17.29
C LYS A 4 2.91 0.41 16.31
N ASN A 5 1.79 -0.19 16.67
CA ASN A 5 0.63 -0.30 15.78
C ASN A 5 -0.11 1.02 15.66
N THR A 6 -0.16 1.82 16.73
CA THR A 6 -0.75 3.17 16.68
C THR A 6 0.02 4.07 15.71
N ILE A 7 1.35 4.08 15.75
CA ILE A 7 2.16 4.86 14.81
C ILE A 7 1.89 4.44 13.36
N LEU A 8 1.86 3.13 13.10
CA LEU A 8 1.65 2.64 11.73
C LEU A 8 0.23 2.96 11.24
N TRP A 9 -0.76 2.90 12.11
CA TRP A 9 -2.13 3.31 11.81
C TRP A 9 -2.22 4.80 11.43
N VAL A 10 -1.58 5.69 12.20
CA VAL A 10 -1.54 7.13 11.90
C VAL A 10 -0.86 7.40 10.56
N ILE A 11 0.25 6.71 10.26
CA ILE A 11 0.93 6.81 8.96
C ILE A 11 0.00 6.37 7.82
N LEU A 12 -0.73 5.27 7.98
CA LEU A 12 -1.68 4.80 6.96
C LEU A 12 -2.81 5.81 6.71
N MET A 13 -3.31 6.46 7.77
CA MET A 13 -4.32 7.51 7.66
C MET A 13 -3.79 8.72 6.88
N LEU A 14 -2.56 9.16 7.17
CA LEU A 14 -1.93 10.25 6.41
C LEU A 14 -1.73 9.90 4.94
N LEU A 15 -1.28 8.67 4.64
CA LEU A 15 -1.14 8.19 3.26
C LEU A 15 -2.49 8.09 2.53
N MET A 16 -3.58 7.84 3.25
CA MET A 16 -4.93 7.84 2.69
C MET A 16 -5.38 9.26 2.32
N LEU A 17 -5.22 10.22 3.23
CA LEU A 17 -5.51 11.64 2.96
C LEU A 17 -4.68 12.17 1.80
N PHE A 18 -3.39 11.80 1.73
CA PHE A 18 -2.52 12.17 0.62
C PHE A 18 -3.04 11.66 -0.72
N ASN A 19 -3.46 10.39 -0.81
CA ASN A 19 -4.04 9.86 -2.06
C ASN A 19 -5.33 10.57 -2.46
N PHE A 20 -6.20 10.85 -1.50
CA PHE A 20 -7.44 11.56 -1.75
C PHE A 20 -7.17 12.94 -2.36
N TRP A 21 -6.29 13.71 -1.71
CA TRP A 21 -5.87 15.02 -2.20
C TRP A 21 -5.22 14.95 -3.59
N LEU A 22 -4.37 13.95 -3.83
CA LEU A 22 -3.72 13.74 -5.13
C LEU A 22 -4.73 13.43 -6.24
N ALA A 23 -5.74 12.61 -5.93
CA ALA A 23 -6.80 12.24 -6.86
C ALA A 23 -7.68 13.44 -7.24
N GLU A 24 -7.96 14.33 -6.29
CA GLU A 24 -8.77 15.54 -6.50
C GLU A 24 -8.06 16.57 -7.40
N ILE A 25 -6.72 16.66 -7.31
CA ILE A 25 -5.90 17.53 -8.17
C ILE A 25 -5.65 16.92 -9.57
N SER A 26 -5.90 15.60 -9.71
CA SER A 26 -5.56 14.83 -10.90
C SER A 26 -6.36 15.06 -12.20
N PRO A 27 -7.45 15.85 -12.31
CA PRO A 27 -8.08 16.08 -13.61
C PRO A 27 -7.13 16.60 -14.71
N ILE A 28 -5.95 17.10 -14.33
CA ILE A 28 -4.99 17.79 -15.20
C ILE A 28 -3.73 16.94 -15.53
N THR A 29 -3.47 15.80 -14.86
CA THR A 29 -2.17 15.09 -14.86
C THR A 29 -2.28 13.55 -15.00
N GLY A 30 -3.17 13.09 -15.88
CA GLY A 30 -3.76 11.74 -15.89
C GLY A 30 -2.90 10.46 -15.96
N LYS A 31 -1.57 10.50 -16.14
CA LYS A 31 -0.71 9.28 -16.12
C LYS A 31 0.25 9.20 -14.94
N TRP A 32 0.89 10.30 -14.58
CA TRP A 32 1.83 10.33 -13.45
C TRP A 32 1.09 10.20 -12.12
N THR A 33 -0.07 10.83 -11.98
CA THR A 33 -0.89 10.73 -10.76
C THR A 33 -1.33 9.29 -10.49
N LEU A 34 -1.78 8.55 -11.53
CA LEU A 34 -2.18 7.16 -11.39
C LEU A 34 -1.03 6.30 -10.84
N THR A 35 0.17 6.47 -11.41
CA THR A 35 1.38 5.75 -10.98
C THR A 35 1.70 6.04 -9.51
N VAL A 36 1.60 7.30 -9.08
CA VAL A 36 1.85 7.69 -7.68
C VAL A 36 0.80 7.08 -6.75
N ILE A 37 -0.49 7.12 -7.11
CA ILE A 37 -1.57 6.55 -6.30
C ILE A 37 -1.39 5.03 -6.14
N LEU A 38 -1.03 4.34 -7.22
CA LEU A 38 -0.75 2.90 -7.19
C LEU A 38 0.44 2.60 -6.28
N PHE A 39 1.53 3.35 -6.40
CA PHE A 39 2.71 3.18 -5.56
C PHE A 39 2.41 3.40 -4.06
N VAL A 40 1.68 4.47 -3.72
CA VAL A 40 1.26 4.73 -2.34
C VAL A 40 0.32 3.63 -1.84
N THR A 41 -0.52 3.08 -2.72
CA THR A 41 -1.41 1.95 -2.38
C THR A 41 -0.65 0.68 -2.06
N LEU A 42 0.43 0.38 -2.77
CA LEU A 42 1.31 -0.76 -2.47
C LEU A 42 1.98 -0.63 -1.10
N ILE A 43 2.46 0.58 -0.75
CA ILE A 43 3.05 0.85 0.56
C ILE A 43 2.02 0.61 1.67
N LYS A 44 0.78 1.11 1.50
CA LYS A 44 -0.30 0.88 2.47
C LYS A 44 -0.60 -0.61 2.63
N PHE A 45 -0.72 -1.35 1.53
CA PHE A 45 -0.99 -2.78 1.55
C PHE A 45 0.09 -3.55 2.30
N LEU A 46 1.37 -3.27 2.04
CA LEU A 46 2.49 -3.87 2.77
C LEU A 46 2.43 -3.55 4.27
N GLY A 47 2.16 -2.29 4.63
CA GLY A 47 2.01 -1.86 6.02
C GLY A 47 0.90 -2.63 6.75
N VAL A 48 -0.24 -2.84 6.08
CA VAL A 48 -1.36 -3.63 6.62
C VAL A 48 -0.99 -5.11 6.73
N ALA A 49 -0.47 -5.71 5.66
CA ALA A 49 -0.12 -7.12 5.62
C ALA A 49 0.91 -7.49 6.71
N PHE A 50 2.01 -6.74 6.83
CA PHE A 50 3.07 -7.09 7.78
C PHE A 50 2.70 -6.81 9.24
N ARG A 51 1.92 -5.77 9.53
CA ARG A 51 1.68 -5.29 10.92
C ARG A 51 0.32 -5.70 11.48
N PHE A 52 -0.72 -5.71 10.64
CA PHE A 52 -2.10 -5.96 11.08
C PHE A 52 -2.56 -7.38 10.75
N MET A 53 -2.09 -7.98 9.66
CA MET A 53 -2.34 -9.40 9.35
C MET A 53 -1.28 -10.35 9.92
N ASP A 54 -0.40 -9.82 10.77
CA ASP A 54 0.71 -10.51 11.41
C ASP A 54 1.60 -11.35 10.47
N LEU A 55 1.68 -10.93 9.20
CA LEU A 55 2.53 -11.60 8.20
C LEU A 55 4.01 -11.56 8.60
N LYS A 56 4.39 -10.63 9.49
CA LYS A 56 5.73 -10.60 10.10
C LYS A 56 6.06 -11.89 10.87
N ASN A 57 5.10 -12.45 11.59
CA ASN A 57 5.29 -13.68 12.37
C ASN A 57 4.95 -14.95 11.58
N ALA A 58 4.34 -14.81 10.40
CA ALA A 58 4.01 -15.94 9.53
C ALA A 58 5.25 -16.71 9.01
N HIS A 59 5.04 -17.98 8.67
CA HIS A 59 6.06 -18.82 8.05
C HIS A 59 6.60 -18.22 6.75
N LYS A 60 7.86 -18.53 6.43
CA LYS A 60 8.55 -18.02 5.23
C LYS A 60 7.75 -18.27 3.94
N HIS A 61 7.09 -19.42 3.82
CA HIS A 61 6.24 -19.76 2.67
C HIS A 61 5.11 -18.75 2.45
N TRP A 62 4.40 -18.36 3.51
CA TRP A 62 3.31 -17.38 3.44
C TRP A 62 3.83 -15.99 3.05
N LYS A 63 5.00 -15.59 3.56
CA LYS A 63 5.64 -14.33 3.18
C LYS A 63 5.99 -14.29 1.70
N ILE A 64 6.53 -15.38 1.16
CA ILE A 64 6.89 -15.48 -0.26
C ILE A 64 5.64 -15.41 -1.14
N ILE A 65 4.58 -16.15 -0.81
CA ILE A 65 3.31 -16.13 -1.55
C ILE A 65 2.74 -14.70 -1.60
N PHE A 66 2.76 -13.98 -0.47
CA PHE A 66 2.28 -12.59 -0.42
C PHE A 66 3.14 -11.63 -1.26
N ILE A 67 4.47 -11.79 -1.25
CA ILE A 67 5.37 -10.95 -2.06
C ILE A 67 5.13 -11.21 -3.56
N VAL A 68 4.98 -12.48 -3.96
CA VAL A 68 4.66 -12.85 -5.35
C VAL A 68 3.31 -12.28 -5.77
N PHE A 69 2.28 -12.38 -4.91
CA PHE A 69 0.98 -11.78 -5.16
C PHE A 69 1.08 -10.27 -5.38
N ILE A 70 1.82 -9.56 -4.52
CA ILE A 70 2.03 -8.11 -4.65
C ILE A 70 2.72 -7.76 -5.97
N LEU A 71 3.76 -8.51 -6.37
CA LEU A 71 4.46 -8.26 -7.63
C LEU A 71 3.54 -8.43 -8.85
N LEU A 72 2.75 -9.51 -8.87
CA LEU A 72 1.77 -9.76 -9.93
C LEU A 72 0.70 -8.67 -9.98
N PHE A 73 0.13 -8.32 -8.82
CA PHE A 73 -0.87 -7.26 -8.72
C PHE A 73 -0.32 -5.91 -9.17
N SER A 74 0.91 -5.56 -8.77
CA SER A 74 1.55 -4.31 -9.17
C SER A 74 1.80 -4.24 -10.67
N GLY A 75 2.27 -5.34 -11.26
CA GLY A 75 2.51 -5.44 -12.70
C GLY A 75 1.22 -5.31 -13.50
N LEU A 76 0.15 -5.99 -13.07
CA LEU A 76 -1.17 -5.88 -13.70
C LEU A 76 -1.77 -4.48 -13.54
N ALA A 77 -1.71 -3.91 -12.34
CA ALA A 77 -2.28 -2.60 -12.07
C ALA A 77 -1.55 -1.47 -12.80
N GLY A 78 -0.23 -1.60 -13.02
CA GLY A 78 0.54 -0.62 -13.80
C GLY A 78 0.40 -0.75 -15.32
N LEU A 79 -0.19 -1.83 -15.82
CA LEU A 79 -0.49 -2.03 -17.25
C LEU A 79 -1.81 -1.39 -17.68
N ILE A 80 -2.69 -1.08 -16.71
CA ILE A 80 -4.01 -0.44 -16.90
C ILE A 80 -3.83 1.09 -16.92
#